data_AF-A0A433UER0-F1
#
_entry.id   AF-A0A433UER0-F1
#
_cell.length_a   1.000
_cell.length_b   1.000
_cell.length_c   1.000
_cell.angle_alpha   90.00
_cell.angle_beta   90.00
_cell.angle_gamma   90.00
#
_symmetry.space_group_name_H-M   'P 1'
#
loop_
_entity.id
_entity.type
_entity.pdbx_description
1 polymer ?
#
loop_
_entity_poly.entity_id
_entity_poly.type
_entity_poly.pdbx_seq_one_letter_code
_entity_poly.pdbx_strand_id
1 'polypeptide(L)'
;MLYKSNQDLPLDIRTQLSEAYQDLYRVAFNSASHWYGEAAKAHKVAWSAVKMQSAMDRTFPALGLSCQKEASYSIENGIVNP
;
A
#
# COMPACT_ATOMS: atom_id res chain seq x y z
N MET A 1 -7.94 -8.51 -11.23
CA MET A 1 -7.14 -7.50 -11.96
C MET A 1 -6.16 -6.89 -10.98
N LEU A 2 -4.89 -6.78 -11.33
CA LEU A 2 -3.84 -6.15 -10.51
C LEU A 2 -3.53 -4.77 -11.10
N TYR A 3 -3.34 -3.77 -10.25
CA TYR A 3 -2.99 -2.43 -10.70
C TYR A 3 -1.53 -2.40 -11.15
N LYS A 4 -1.29 -2.10 -12.43
CA LYS A 4 0.07 -2.00 -12.98
C LYS A 4 0.69 -0.63 -12.71
N SER A 5 -0.10 0.42 -12.72
CA SER A 5 0.36 1.80 -12.56
C SER A 5 -0.66 2.61 -11.78
N ASN A 6 -0.20 3.70 -11.15
CA ASN A 6 -1.08 4.59 -10.39
C ASN A 6 -2.19 5.22 -11.26
N GLN A 7 -1.98 5.30 -12.57
CA GLN A 7 -2.99 5.78 -13.52
C GLN A 7 -4.19 4.83 -13.68
N ASP A 8 -3.99 3.54 -13.40
CA ASP A 8 -5.02 2.49 -13.46
C ASP A 8 -5.95 2.51 -12.23
N LEU A 9 -5.56 3.26 -11.19
CA LEU A 9 -6.39 3.45 -10.00
C LEU A 9 -7.62 4.31 -10.34
N PRO A 10 -8.76 4.06 -9.66
CA PRO A 10 -9.95 4.89 -9.78
C PRO A 10 -9.62 6.37 -9.53
N LEU A 11 -10.29 7.25 -10.28
CA LEU A 11 -10.07 8.70 -10.18
C LEU A 11 -10.28 9.23 -8.75
N ASP A 12 -11.25 8.67 -8.03
CA ASP A 12 -11.50 8.97 -6.62
C ASP A 12 -10.26 8.74 -5.74
N ILE A 13 -9.55 7.62 -5.94
CA ILE A 13 -8.31 7.31 -5.21
C ILE A 13 -7.20 8.26 -5.64
N ARG A 14 -7.08 8.54 -6.93
CA ARG A 14 -6.02 9.42 -7.47
C ARG A 14 -6.16 10.88 -7.05
N THR A 15 -7.38 11.33 -6.81
CA THR A 15 -7.69 12.71 -6.39
C THR A 15 -7.62 12.87 -4.87
N GLN A 16 -7.97 11.83 -4.11
CA GLN A 16 -7.88 11.86 -2.65
C GLN A 16 -6.48 11.58 -2.11
N LEU A 17 -5.65 10.82 -2.84
CA LEU A 17 -4.34 10.36 -2.38
C LEU A 17 -3.19 10.99 -3.18
N SER A 18 -2.12 11.39 -2.50
CA SER A 18 -0.86 11.78 -3.16
C SER A 18 -0.16 10.57 -3.81
N GLU A 19 0.77 10.81 -4.72
CA GLU A 19 1.43 9.77 -5.53
C GLU A 19 2.07 8.66 -4.67
N ALA A 20 2.67 9.02 -3.53
CA ALA A 20 3.25 8.06 -2.59
C ALA A 20 2.20 7.11 -1.97
N TYR A 21 1.01 7.63 -1.67
CA TYR A 21 -0.09 6.83 -1.12
C TYR A 21 -0.77 5.97 -2.19
N GLN A 22 -0.79 6.44 -3.45
CA GLN A 22 -1.25 5.65 -4.59
C GLN A 22 -0.33 4.44 -4.84
N ASP A 23 0.98 4.65 -4.74
CA ASP A 23 1.96 3.58 -4.84
C ASP A 23 1.80 2.54 -3.72
N LEU A 24 1.67 3.01 -2.48
CA LEU A 24 1.39 2.14 -1.32
C LEU A 24 0.08 1.36 -1.51
N TYR A 25 -0.98 2.00 -1.99
CA TYR A 25 -2.25 1.36 -2.27
C TYR A 25 -2.10 0.25 -3.29
N ARG A 26 -1.38 0.51 -4.39
CA ARG A 26 -1.10 -0.47 -5.45
C ARG A 26 -0.35 -1.68 -4.91
N VAL A 27 0.74 -1.47 -4.17
CA VAL A 27 1.55 -2.55 -3.61
C VAL A 27 0.74 -3.37 -2.61
N ALA A 28 0.04 -2.72 -1.68
CA ALA A 28 -0.79 -3.39 -0.68
C ALA A 28 -1.94 -4.18 -1.33
N PHE A 29 -2.59 -3.61 -2.35
CA PHE A 29 -3.65 -4.28 -3.10
C PHE A 29 -3.12 -5.51 -3.84
N ASN A 30 -1.99 -5.38 -4.54
CA ASN A 30 -1.43 -6.48 -5.31
C ASN A 30 -1.01 -7.63 -4.40
N SER A 31 -0.37 -7.34 -3.25
CA SER A 31 -0.04 -8.33 -2.23
C SER A 31 -1.31 -8.97 -1.65
N ALA A 32 -2.29 -8.18 -1.22
CA ALA A 32 -3.53 -8.71 -0.66
C ALA A 32 -4.32 -9.52 -1.70
N SER A 33 -4.33 -9.12 -2.96
CA SER A 33 -4.97 -9.89 -4.03
C SER A 33 -4.29 -11.24 -4.27
N HIS A 34 -2.97 -11.33 -4.05
CA HIS A 34 -2.23 -12.59 -4.13
C HIS A 34 -2.60 -13.54 -2.98
N TRP A 35 -2.69 -13.03 -1.74
CA TRP A 35 -2.97 -13.84 -0.56
C TRP A 35 -4.45 -14.19 -0.38
N TYR A 36 -5.36 -13.24 -0.61
CA TYR A 36 -6.78 -13.43 -0.34
C TYR A 36 -7.57 -13.92 -1.56
N GLY A 37 -7.05 -13.75 -2.78
CA GLY A 37 -7.77 -14.09 -4.02
C GLY A 37 -9.05 -13.28 -4.28
N GLU A 38 -9.43 -12.37 -3.38
CA GLU A 38 -10.67 -11.59 -3.43
C GLU A 38 -10.37 -10.09 -3.47
N ALA A 39 -10.77 -9.43 -4.55
CA ALA A 39 -10.54 -8.00 -4.75
C ALA A 39 -11.19 -7.14 -3.65
N ALA A 40 -12.37 -7.53 -3.16
CA ALA A 40 -13.08 -6.79 -2.11
C ALA A 40 -12.28 -6.73 -0.80
N LYS A 41 -11.63 -7.83 -0.40
CA LYS A 41 -10.72 -7.86 0.75
C LYS A 41 -9.44 -7.09 0.47
N ALA A 42 -8.86 -7.25 -0.72
CA ALA A 42 -7.65 -6.53 -1.11
C ALA A 42 -7.83 -5.01 -1.07
N HIS A 43 -8.98 -4.50 -1.50
CA HIS A 43 -9.31 -3.08 -1.38
C HIS A 43 -9.36 -2.60 0.07
N LYS A 44 -9.95 -3.40 0.99
CA LYS A 44 -9.99 -3.04 2.42
C LYS A 44 -8.59 -2.98 3.03
N VAL A 45 -7.74 -3.97 2.72
CA VAL A 45 -6.36 -4.00 3.21
C VAL A 45 -5.56 -2.80 2.69
N ALA A 46 -5.66 -2.50 1.40
CA ALA A 46 -4.98 -1.36 0.79
C ALA A 46 -5.43 -0.02 1.40
N TRP A 47 -6.73 0.17 1.63
CA TRP A 47 -7.25 1.36 2.30
C TRP A 47 -6.79 1.49 3.76
N SER A 48 -6.71 0.39 4.50
CA SER A 48 -6.17 0.40 5.85
C SER A 48 -4.70 0.82 5.88
N ALA A 49 -3.88 0.29 4.95
CA ALA A 49 -2.47 0.67 4.83
C ALA A 49 -2.29 2.16 4.57
N VAL A 50 -3.07 2.73 3.64
CA VAL A 50 -3.06 4.17 3.35
C VAL A 50 -3.46 5.01 4.56
N LYS A 51 -4.52 4.61 5.29
CA LYS A 51 -4.96 5.32 6.50
C LYS A 51 -3.92 5.28 7.60
N MET A 52 -3.27 4.13 7.80
CA MET A 52 -2.17 3.99 8.77
C MET A 52 -0.99 4.87 8.38
N GLN A 53 -0.57 4.86 7.12
CA GLN A 53 0.53 5.69 6.64
C GLN A 53 0.22 7.18 6.80
N SER A 54 -1.02 7.61 6.50
CA SER A 54 -1.44 9.00 6.68
C SER A 54 -1.48 9.42 8.14
N ALA A 55 -1.92 8.53 9.05
CA ALA A 55 -1.87 8.78 10.49
C ALA A 55 -0.43 8.85 11.01
N MET A 56 0.46 7.97 10.54
CA MET A 56 1.88 7.97 10.90
C MET A 56 2.60 9.24 10.41
N ASP A 57 2.35 9.66 9.17
CA ASP A 57 2.89 10.90 8.60
C ASP A 57 2.49 12.13 9.43
N ARG A 58 1.24 12.19 9.89
CA ARG A 58 0.76 13.24 10.81
C ARG A 58 1.37 13.17 12.21
N THR A 59 1.67 11.99 12.71
CA THR A 59 2.10 11.79 14.10
C THR A 59 3.62 11.92 14.27
N PHE A 60 4.41 11.62 13.22
CA PHE A 60 5.87 11.63 13.29
C PHE A 60 6.52 12.18 12.00
N PRO A 61 6.50 13.50 11.76
CA PRO A 61 7.07 14.10 10.56
C PRO A 61 8.61 13.96 10.45
N ALA A 62 9.30 13.56 11.53
CA ALA A 62 10.77 13.45 11.58
C ALA A 62 11.35 12.05 11.30
N LEU A 63 10.51 11.00 11.20
CA LEU A 63 10.96 9.61 10.98
C LEU A 63 10.66 9.08 9.57
N GLY A 64 10.07 9.91 8.69
CA GLY A 64 9.53 9.52 7.38
C GLY A 64 10.53 9.00 6.33
N LEU A 65 11.84 9.00 6.59
CA LEU A 65 12.84 8.50 5.63
C LEU A 65 13.29 7.05 5.87
N SER A 66 13.07 6.46 7.05
CA SER A 66 13.64 5.13 7.36
C SER A 66 12.67 3.96 7.16
N CYS A 67 11.35 4.14 7.34
CA CYS A 67 10.40 3.02 7.21
C CYS A 67 10.16 2.57 5.76
N GLN A 68 10.41 3.44 4.77
CA GLN A 68 10.20 3.08 3.36
C GLN A 68 11.25 2.06 2.86
N LYS A 69 12.42 1.97 3.50
CA LYS A 69 13.48 1.04 3.09
C LYS A 69 13.25 -0.39 3.61
N GLU A 70 12.62 -0.54 4.77
CA GLU A 70 12.45 -1.83 5.46
C GLU A 70 11.27 -2.65 4.89
N ALA A 71 10.22 -1.98 4.40
CA ALA A 71 9.04 -2.65 3.84
C ALA A 71 9.31 -3.28 2.46
N SER A 72 10.13 -2.64 1.60
CA SER A 72 10.54 -3.25 0.33
C SER A 72 11.43 -4.49 0.52
N TYR A 73 12.22 -4.54 1.59
CA TYR A 73 13.11 -5.69 1.84
C TYR A 73 12.36 -6.97 2.28
N SER A 74 11.16 -6.82 2.86
CA SER A 74 10.37 -7.96 3.36
C SER A 74 9.46 -8.57 2.29
N ILE A 75 9.07 -7.81 1.27
CA ILE A 75 8.21 -8.32 0.18
C ILE A 75 9.04 -9.05 -0.90
N GLU A 76 10.30 -8.68 -1.12
CA GLU A 76 11.17 -9.38 -2.09
C GLU A 76 11.76 -10.72 -1.60
N ASN A 77 11.78 -10.99 -0.29
CA ASN A 77 12.45 -12.17 0.26
C ASN A 77 11.54 -13.33 0.68
N GLY A 78 10.23 -13.27 0.39
CA GLY A 78 9.36 -14.45 0.49
C GLY A 78 9.36 -15.17 1.85
N ILE A 79 9.68 -14.47 2.95
CA ILE A 79 9.65 -15.09 4.28
C ILE A 79 8.23 -15.01 4.82
N VAL A 80 7.38 -15.90 4.32
CA VAL A 80 6.34 -16.49 5.15
C VAL A 80 7.05 -17.39 6.16
N ASN A 81 7.01 -17.02 7.43
CA ASN A 81 7.33 -17.96 8.51
C ASN A 81 6.01 -18.34 9.22
N PRO A 82 5.91 -19.58 9.69
CA PRO A 82 4.65 -20.24 10.07
C PRO A 82 3.96 -19.65 11.30
#